data_AF-A0A828SS35-F1
#
_entry.id   AF-A0A828SS35-F1
#
_cell.length_a   1.000
_cell.length_b   1.000
_cell.length_c   1.000
_cell.angle_alpha   90.00
_cell.angle_beta   90.00
_cell.angle_gamma   90.00
#
_symmetry.space_group_name_H-M   'P 1'
#
loop_
_entity.id
_entity.type
_entity.pdbx_description
1 polymer ?
#
loop_
_entity_poly.entity_id
_entity_poly.type
_entity_poly.pdbx_seq_one_letter_code
_entity_poly.pdbx_strand_id
1 'polypeptide(L)'
;CEKVMFNVGGWRKARQEQQMRDWFGFVPTYLITIDATFCDKANDREFCALLEHELYHIGVERDEDGEMIFSSSTGLPKHYLAGHDVEEFVGVTKRWGASQSVKRIVEAAKNPPFVSKLDISKCCGNCVIN
;
A
#
# COMPACT_ATOMS: atom_id res chain seq x y z
N CYS A 1 1.93 3.37 7.02
CA CYS A 1 3.37 3.04 6.87
C CYS A 1 4.13 4.24 6.31
N GLU A 2 5.36 4.47 6.78
CA GLU A 2 6.22 5.55 6.29
C GLU A 2 7.68 5.11 6.17
N LYS A 3 8.39 5.67 5.18
CA LYS A 3 9.85 5.56 5.11
C LYS A 3 10.46 6.58 6.08
N VAL A 4 11.31 6.12 6.98
CA VAL A 4 11.93 6.99 7.99
C VAL A 4 12.88 7.97 7.31
N MET A 5 12.60 9.26 7.43
CA MET A 5 13.42 10.35 6.88
C MET A 5 13.56 11.48 7.91
N PHE A 6 14.81 11.90 8.16
CA PHE A 6 15.11 13.04 9.02
C PHE A 6 15.44 14.26 8.16
N ASN A 7 14.44 15.10 7.90
CA ASN A 7 14.57 16.31 7.08
C ASN A 7 15.16 17.51 7.85
N VAL A 8 16.09 17.24 8.77
CA VAL A 8 16.80 18.22 9.60
C VAL A 8 18.27 17.81 9.74
N GLY A 9 19.15 18.76 10.05
CA GLY A 9 20.58 18.52 10.23
C GLY A 9 21.06 18.64 11.68
N GLY A 10 22.35 18.35 11.90
CA GLY A 10 23.06 18.56 13.16
C GLY A 10 22.42 17.87 14.36
N TRP A 11 22.40 18.57 15.50
CA TRP A 11 21.88 18.06 16.77
C TRP A 11 20.40 17.62 16.71
N ARG A 12 19.57 18.27 15.88
CA ARG A 12 18.15 17.91 15.75
C ARG A 12 18.00 16.51 15.12
N LYS A 13 18.81 16.21 14.11
CA LYS A 13 18.87 14.87 13.49
C LYS A 13 19.35 13.82 14.50
N ALA A 14 20.46 14.10 15.18
CA ALA A 14 21.04 13.17 16.16
C ALA A 14 20.04 12.81 17.27
N ARG A 15 19.25 13.78 17.74
CA ARG A 15 18.20 13.54 18.74
C ARG A 15 17.07 12.65 18.20
N GLN A 16 16.63 12.88 16.96
CA GLN A 16 15.59 12.03 16.33
C GLN A 16 16.11 10.60 16.10
N GLU A 17 17.37 10.44 15.68
CA GLU A 17 18.01 9.13 15.55
C GLU A 17 18.16 8.41 16.90
N GLN A 18 18.55 9.13 17.96
CA GLN A 18 18.64 8.56 19.30
C GLN A 18 17.28 8.05 19.79
N GLN A 19 16.21 8.83 19.57
CA GLN A 19 14.85 8.41 19.93
C GLN A 19 14.46 7.09 19.26
N MET A 20 14.77 6.92 17.98
CA MET A 20 14.51 5.65 17.28
C MET A 20 15.31 4.49 17.88
N ARG A 21 16.58 4.72 18.21
CA ARG A 21 17.44 3.70 18.86
C ARG A 21 16.95 3.35 20.26
N ASP A 22 16.43 4.30 21.02
CA ASP A 22 15.87 4.05 22.35
C ASP A 22 14.59 3.21 22.27
N TRP A 23 13.76 3.44 21.24
CA TRP A 23 12.51 2.69 21.03
C TRP A 23 12.73 1.30 20.42
N PHE A 24 13.63 1.18 19.43
CA PHE A 24 13.74 -0.01 18.58
C PHE A 24 15.10 -0.71 18.63
N GLY A 25 16.09 -0.14 19.33
CA GLY A 25 17.48 -0.63 19.34
C GLY A 25 18.30 -0.23 18.10
N PHE A 26 17.66 0.30 17.06
CA PHE A 26 18.28 0.78 15.83
C PHE A 26 17.41 1.87 15.19
N VAL A 27 17.88 2.49 14.10
CA VAL A 27 17.06 3.40 13.30
C VAL A 27 16.37 2.57 12.21
N PRO A 28 15.04 2.36 12.28
CA PRO A 28 14.35 1.55 11.28
C PRO A 28 14.31 2.25 9.92
N THR A 29 14.26 1.47 8.84
CA THR A 29 14.10 2.00 7.48
C THR A 29 12.66 2.42 7.20
N TYR A 30 11.71 1.66 7.72
CA TYR A 30 10.27 1.91 7.63
C TYR A 30 9.64 1.79 9.01
N LEU A 31 8.61 2.60 9.25
CA LEU A 31 7.79 2.51 10.44
C LEU A 31 6.34 2.20 10.02
N ILE A 32 5.74 1.22 10.68
CA ILE A 32 4.33 0.90 10.53
C ILE A 32 3.65 1.35 11.82
N THR A 33 2.75 2.32 11.69
CA THR A 33 1.94 2.83 12.79
C THR A 33 0.50 2.40 12.56
N ILE A 34 -0.08 1.70 13.53
CA ILE A 34 -1.45 1.19 13.47
C ILE A 34 -2.32 1.86 14.54
N ASP A 35 -3.60 2.03 14.22
CA ASP A 35 -4.57 2.65 15.13
C ASP A 35 -4.85 1.73 16.33
N ALA A 36 -4.52 2.20 17.54
CA ALA A 36 -4.70 1.43 18.76
C ALA A 36 -6.16 1.12 19.08
N THR A 37 -7.09 2.01 18.73
CA THR A 37 -8.54 1.82 18.96
C THR A 37 -9.15 0.80 18.01
N PHE A 38 -8.60 0.67 16.80
CA PHE A 38 -8.91 -0.44 15.90
C PHE A 38 -8.37 -1.75 16.48
N CYS A 39 -7.09 -1.77 16.89
CA CYS A 39 -6.44 -2.98 17.39
C CYS A 39 -7.14 -3.55 18.62
N ASP A 40 -7.65 -2.71 19.51
CA ASP A 40 -8.42 -3.12 20.70
C ASP A 40 -9.72 -3.88 20.36
N LYS A 41 -10.31 -3.58 19.19
CA LYS A 41 -11.59 -4.16 18.74
C LYS A 41 -11.41 -5.28 17.71
N ALA A 42 -10.26 -5.34 17.07
CA ALA A 42 -9.96 -6.29 16.01
C ALA A 42 -9.80 -7.70 16.59
N ASN A 43 -10.36 -8.69 15.91
CA ASN A 43 -9.92 -10.07 16.13
C ASN A 43 -8.57 -10.33 15.44
N ASP A 44 -7.91 -11.43 15.81
CA ASP A 44 -6.59 -11.81 15.27
C ASP A 44 -6.54 -11.77 13.73
N ARG A 45 -7.61 -12.21 13.05
CA ARG A 45 -7.68 -12.20 11.58
C ARG A 45 -7.67 -10.78 11.02
N GLU A 46 -8.45 -9.88 11.60
CA GLU A 46 -8.51 -8.48 11.20
C GLU A 46 -7.21 -7.75 11.50
N PHE A 47 -6.60 -8.03 12.64
CA PHE A 47 -5.31 -7.48 13.01
C PHE A 47 -4.20 -7.93 12.05
N CYS A 48 -4.12 -9.22 11.74
CA CYS A 48 -3.16 -9.75 10.77
C CYS A 48 -3.40 -9.20 9.35
N ALA A 49 -4.67 -9.06 8.94
CA ALA A 49 -5.01 -8.45 7.65
C ALA A 49 -4.55 -6.99 7.57
N LEU A 50 -4.68 -6.21 8.65
CA LEU A 50 -4.18 -4.84 8.72
C LEU A 50 -2.65 -4.79 8.66
N LEU A 51 -1.95 -5.67 9.40
CA LEU A 51 -0.50 -5.73 9.32
C LEU A 51 -0.01 -6.07 7.91
N GLU A 52 -0.68 -7.01 7.25
CA GLU A 52 -0.33 -7.38 5.87
C GLU A 52 -0.61 -6.25 4.88
N HIS A 53 -1.73 -5.54 5.03
CA HIS A 53 -2.02 -4.32 4.29
C HIS A 53 -0.89 -3.29 4.44
N GLU A 54 -0.45 -3.00 5.66
CA GLU A 54 0.64 -2.05 5.89
C GLU A 54 1.99 -2.54 5.34
N LEU A 55 2.23 -3.85 5.34
CA LEU A 55 3.43 -4.44 4.74
C LEU A 55 3.43 -4.34 3.22
N TYR A 56 2.26 -4.38 2.57
CA TYR A 56 2.13 -4.17 1.12
C TYR A 56 2.56 -2.77 0.67
N HIS A 57 2.59 -1.79 1.57
CA HIS A 57 3.18 -0.47 1.28
C HIS A 57 4.71 -0.51 1.12
N ILE A 58 5.39 -1.57 1.55
CA ILE A 58 6.84 -1.71 1.41
C ILE A 58 7.11 -2.53 0.14
N GLY A 59 7.06 -1.86 -1.01
CA GLY A 59 7.34 -2.45 -2.30
C GLY A 59 8.83 -2.62 -2.58
N VAL A 60 9.18 -3.52 -3.50
CA VAL A 60 10.55 -3.72 -4.00
C VAL A 60 10.63 -3.26 -5.45
N GLU A 61 11.57 -2.38 -5.77
CA GLU A 61 11.82 -1.92 -7.14
C GLU A 61 12.23 -3.11 -8.02
N ARG A 62 11.65 -3.18 -9.22
CA ARG A 62 11.92 -4.23 -10.21
C ARG A 62 12.31 -3.61 -11.54
N ASP A 63 13.17 -4.30 -12.28
CA ASP A 63 13.55 -3.91 -13.64
C ASP A 63 12.50 -4.34 -14.69
N GLU A 64 12.80 -4.14 -15.97
CA GLU A 64 11.89 -4.45 -17.09
C GLU A 64 11.58 -5.94 -17.22
N ASP A 65 12.49 -6.81 -16.76
CA ASP A 65 12.32 -8.27 -16.74
C ASP A 65 11.58 -8.73 -15.47
N GLY A 66 11.31 -7.81 -14.55
CA GLY A 66 10.63 -8.08 -13.29
C GLY A 66 11.57 -8.55 -12.17
N GLU A 67 12.89 -8.51 -12.36
CA GLU A 67 13.86 -8.91 -11.35
C GLU A 67 14.07 -7.82 -10.29
N MET A 68 14.37 -8.21 -9.06
CA MET A 68 14.57 -7.24 -7.97
C MET A 68 15.81 -6.39 -8.22
N ILE A 69 15.66 -5.08 -8.10
CA ILE A 69 16.79 -4.15 -8.19
C ILE A 69 17.49 -4.09 -6.83
N PHE A 70 18.79 -4.39 -6.82
CA PHE A 70 19.61 -4.29 -5.62
C PHE A 70 20.41 -2.98 -5.59
N SER A 71 20.60 -2.43 -4.39
CA SER A 71 21.47 -1.28 -4.18
C SER A 71 22.93 -1.71 -4.21
N SER A 72 23.73 -1.12 -5.10
CA SER A 72 25.17 -1.42 -5.20
C SER A 72 25.96 -1.09 -3.93
N SER A 73 25.46 -0.18 -3.08
CA SER A 73 26.15 0.22 -1.86
C SER A 73 25.82 -0.66 -0.66
N THR A 74 24.63 -1.26 -0.60
CA THR A 74 24.18 -2.04 0.56
C THR A 74 24.01 -3.53 0.25
N GLY A 75 23.93 -3.92 -1.03
CA GLY A 75 23.62 -5.28 -1.44
C GLY A 75 22.19 -5.73 -1.12
N LEU A 76 21.32 -4.82 -0.66
CA LEU A 76 19.93 -5.11 -0.31
C LEU A 76 18.98 -4.67 -1.43
N PRO A 77 17.78 -5.27 -1.53
CA PRO A 77 16.75 -4.82 -2.47
C PRO A 77 16.40 -3.35 -2.23
N LYS A 78 16.21 -2.60 -3.33
CA LYS A 78 15.72 -1.23 -3.26
C LYS A 78 14.23 -1.27 -2.97
N HIS A 79 13.86 -0.75 -1.80
CA HIS A 79 12.47 -0.64 -1.40
C HIS A 79 11.94 0.76 -1.66
N TYR A 80 10.66 0.82 -2.03
CA TYR A 80 9.90 2.05 -2.20
C TYR A 80 8.60 1.99 -1.39
N LEU A 81 7.99 3.16 -1.16
CA LEU A 81 6.68 3.23 -0.52
C LEU A 81 5.61 3.13 -1.62
N ALA A 82 4.96 1.97 -1.71
CA ALA A 82 3.85 1.74 -2.62
C ALA A 82 2.59 2.42 -2.07
N GLY A 83 1.77 2.99 -2.97
CA GLY A 83 0.41 3.39 -2.61
C GLY A 83 -0.48 2.18 -2.35
N HIS A 84 -1.75 2.41 -2.00
CA HIS A 84 -2.76 1.35 -2.08
C HIS A 84 -2.88 0.94 -3.56
N ASP A 85 -2.51 -0.29 -3.88
CA ASP A 85 -2.58 -0.83 -5.23
C ASP A 85 -3.48 -2.08 -5.26
N VAL A 86 -3.96 -2.45 -6.44
CA VAL A 86 -4.84 -3.60 -6.64
C VAL A 86 -4.23 -4.88 -6.06
N GLU A 87 -2.92 -5.06 -6.19
CA GLU A 87 -2.21 -6.24 -5.65
C GLU A 87 -2.29 -6.36 -4.12
N GLU A 88 -2.32 -5.24 -3.40
CA GLU A 88 -2.54 -5.21 -1.95
C GLU A 88 -3.95 -5.74 -1.62
N PHE A 89 -4.98 -5.23 -2.30
CA PHE A 89 -6.35 -5.68 -2.11
C PHE A 89 -6.54 -7.16 -2.47
N VAL A 90 -5.95 -7.60 -3.58
CA VAL A 90 -6.00 -9.00 -4.03
C VAL A 90 -5.28 -9.91 -3.05
N GLY A 91 -4.08 -9.54 -2.61
CA GLY A 91 -3.27 -10.30 -1.66
C GLY A 91 -3.97 -10.49 -0.31
N VAL A 92 -4.41 -9.38 0.29
CA VAL A 92 -5.14 -9.39 1.57
C VAL A 92 -6.43 -10.20 1.45
N THR A 93 -7.21 -10.01 0.38
CA THR A 93 -8.45 -10.76 0.15
C THR A 93 -8.19 -12.25 -0.05
N LYS A 94 -7.16 -12.62 -0.80
CA LYS A 94 -6.80 -14.02 -1.08
C LYS A 94 -6.41 -14.75 0.19
N ARG A 95 -5.69 -14.10 1.11
CA ARG A 95 -5.21 -14.73 2.35
C ARG A 95 -6.26 -14.69 3.47
N TRP A 96 -6.90 -13.55 3.68
CA TRP A 96 -7.74 -13.30 4.86
C TRP A 96 -9.23 -13.30 4.55
N GLY A 97 -9.62 -13.34 3.28
CA GLY A 97 -11.01 -13.24 2.82
C GLY A 97 -11.45 -11.80 2.57
N ALA A 98 -12.52 -11.64 1.78
CA ALA A 98 -13.00 -10.34 1.35
C ALA A 98 -13.57 -9.50 2.51
N SER A 99 -13.09 -8.26 2.65
CA SER A 99 -13.69 -7.25 3.52
C SER A 99 -15.08 -6.85 3.02
N GLN A 100 -15.86 -6.16 3.86
CA GLN A 100 -17.18 -5.65 3.43
C GLN A 100 -17.06 -4.69 2.23
N SER A 101 -16.02 -3.86 2.18
CA SER A 101 -15.75 -2.98 1.04
C SER A 101 -15.46 -3.78 -0.23
N VAL A 102 -14.64 -4.82 -0.15
CA VAL A 102 -14.36 -5.71 -1.31
C VAL A 102 -15.62 -6.43 -1.76
N LYS A 103 -16.44 -6.93 -0.82
CA LYS A 103 -17.74 -7.55 -1.17
C LYS A 103 -18.67 -6.58 -1.90
N ARG A 104 -18.72 -5.31 -1.49
CA ARG A 104 -19.48 -4.27 -2.19
C ARG A 104 -18.95 -3.99 -3.59
N ILE A 105 -17.63 -4.01 -3.78
CA ILE A 105 -17.01 -3.88 -5.11
C ILE A 105 -17.40 -5.07 -6.00
N VAL A 106 -17.31 -6.30 -5.47
CA VAL A 106 -17.72 -7.51 -6.20
C VAL A 106 -19.19 -7.44 -6.59
N GLU A 107 -20.06 -6.99 -5.67
CA GLU A 107 -21.49 -6.86 -5.96
C GLU A 107 -21.78 -5.78 -7.02
N ALA A 108 -21.09 -4.65 -6.96
CA ALA A 108 -21.17 -3.62 -7.99
C ALA A 108 -20.72 -4.17 -9.36
N ALA A 109 -19.65 -4.97 -9.40
CA ALA A 109 -19.10 -5.54 -10.62
C ALA A 109 -19.98 -6.63 -11.27
N LYS A 110 -20.89 -7.25 -10.52
CA LYS A 110 -21.87 -8.21 -11.07
C LYS A 110 -22.97 -7.55 -11.91
N ASN A 111 -23.17 -6.24 -11.73
CA ASN A 111 -24.20 -5.49 -12.43
C ASN A 111 -23.61 -4.78 -13.67
N PRO A 112 -24.41 -4.53 -14.72
CA PRO A 112 -23.96 -3.71 -15.83
C PRO A 112 -23.55 -2.33 -15.31
N PRO A 113 -22.51 -1.70 -15.90
CA PRO A 113 -22.09 -0.37 -15.49
C PRO A 113 -23.24 0.62 -15.69
N PHE A 114 -23.37 1.56 -14.74
CA PHE A 114 -24.39 2.61 -14.80
C PHE A 114 -24.32 3.42 -16.10
N VAL A 115 -23.11 3.63 -16.63
CA VAL A 115 -22.89 4.25 -17.93
C VAL A 115 -22.57 3.15 -18.94
N SER A 116 -23.42 3.00 -19.95
CA SER A 116 -23.22 2.00 -20.99
C SER A 116 -22.14 2.44 -21.98
N LYS A 117 -21.53 1.48 -22.69
CA LYS A 117 -20.59 1.79 -23.80
C LYS A 117 -21.26 2.64 -24.88
N LEU A 118 -22.55 2.42 -25.13
CA LEU A 118 -23.33 3.17 -26.12
C LEU A 118 -23.44 4.65 -25.74
N ASP A 119 -23.64 4.96 -24.46
CA ASP A 119 -23.75 6.35 -23.99
C ASP A 119 -22.42 7.10 -24.17
N ILE A 120 -21.29 6.46 -23.86
CA ILE A 120 -19.96 7.02 -24.08
C ILE A 120 -19.71 7.30 -25.57
N SER A 121 -20.10 6.39 -26.47
CA SER A 121 -19.95 6.60 -27.91
C SER A 121 -20.76 7.79 -28.44
N LYS A 122 -21.93 8.08 -27.84
CA LYS A 122 -22.74 9.26 -28.21
C LYS A 122 -22.09 10.58 -27.78
N CYS A 123 -21.29 10.58 -26.71
CA CYS A 123 -20.56 11.75 -26.23
C CYS A 123 -19.36 12.14 -27.11
N CYS A 124 -18.80 11.21 -27.89
CA CYS A 124 -17.64 11.44 -28.76
C CYS A 124 -17.94 12.40 -29.94
N GLY A 125 -19.22 12.63 -30.29
CA GLY A 125 -19.63 13.55 -31.36
C GLY A 125 -19.27 13.11 -32.79
N ASN A 126 -18.30 12.21 -32.96
CA ASN A 126 -17.87 11.67 -34.26
C ASN A 126 -18.43 10.27 -34.55
N CYS A 127 -18.81 9.51 -33.51
CA CYS A 127 -19.30 8.14 -33.66
C CYS A 127 -20.79 8.01 -34.05
N VAL A 128 -21.52 9.12 -34.17
CA VAL A 128 -22.98 9.15 -34.46
C VAL A 128 -23.29 9.78 -35.83
N ILE A 129 -22.27 9.95 -36.71
CA ILE A 129 -22.43 10.62 -38.01
C ILE A 129 -22.83 9.65 -39.16
N ASN A 130 -22.99 8.35 -38.91
CA ASN A 130 -23.45 7.40 -39.93
C ASN A 130 -24.83 6.81 -39.62
#